data_AF-A0A377GXI5-F1
#
_entry.id   AF-A0A377GXI5-F1
#
_cell.length_a   1.000
_cell.length_b   1.000
_cell.length_c   1.000
_cell.angle_alpha   90.00
_cell.angle_beta   90.00
_cell.angle_gamma   90.00
#
_symmetry.space_group_name_H-M   'P 1'
#
loop_
_entity.id
_entity.type
_entity.pdbx_description
1 polymer ?
#
loop_
_entity_poly.entity_id
_entity_poly.type
_entity_poly.pdbx_seq_one_letter_code
_entity_poly.pdbx_strand_id
1 'polypeptide(L)'
;MKKFLNILFAIFLNFGIACGNSFENNESFDIIMSDNVLDENSKYLDINTASKEEMSNFGVTTRLAGLIVEYREQTGGFKNLNELKRIKGIGQATFDKLRKKLMIKSKIEKKPLYINEANDVLLGYYGFDKKEIKNIRKYLNKNSRINSNLDLMKVLSEKNYRKYKSIVRYDKF
;
A
#
# COMPACT_ATOMS: atom_id res chain seq x y z
N MET A 1 -15.82 39.46 17.22
CA MET A 1 -16.59 40.53 16.53
C MET A 1 -15.73 41.15 15.45
N LYS A 2 -16.35 41.52 14.31
CA LYS A 2 -15.79 42.00 13.01
C LYS A 2 -15.31 40.84 12.11
N LYS A 3 -16.07 40.26 11.18
CA LYS A 3 -16.96 40.72 10.08
C LYS A 3 -16.25 41.50 8.95
N PHE A 4 -16.47 40.97 7.73
CA PHE A 4 -16.46 41.55 6.38
C PHE A 4 -15.14 41.65 5.59
N LEU A 5 -15.02 40.79 4.56
CA LEU A 5 -14.77 41.29 3.20
C LEU A 5 -15.45 40.37 2.16
N ASN A 6 -16.49 40.90 1.54
CA ASN A 6 -17.20 40.35 0.39
C ASN A 6 -16.28 40.23 -0.83
N ILE A 7 -16.31 39.12 -1.55
CA ILE A 7 -16.08 39.12 -3.00
C ILE A 7 -17.33 38.54 -3.66
N LEU A 8 -18.12 39.49 -4.14
CA LEU A 8 -19.28 39.35 -5.01
C LEU A 8 -18.73 39.25 -6.44
N PHE A 9 -18.97 38.16 -7.16
CA PHE A 9 -18.94 38.20 -8.63
C PHE A 9 -20.07 37.31 -9.17
N ALA A 10 -21.27 37.90 -9.16
CA ALA A 10 -22.41 37.41 -9.91
C ALA A 10 -22.16 37.67 -11.40
N ILE A 11 -21.94 36.61 -12.18
CA ILE A 11 -22.08 36.69 -13.64
C ILE A 11 -23.48 36.21 -13.97
N PHE A 12 -24.37 37.19 -14.13
CA PHE A 12 -25.61 37.04 -14.87
C PHE A 12 -25.28 36.90 -16.36
N LEU A 13 -25.69 35.79 -16.97
CA LEU A 13 -26.02 35.75 -18.39
C LEU A 13 -27.20 34.80 -18.60
N ASN A 14 -28.36 35.28 -18.19
CA ASN A 14 -29.65 34.82 -18.71
C ASN A 14 -29.85 35.50 -20.08
N PHE A 15 -29.55 34.79 -21.16
CA PHE A 15 -30.19 35.05 -22.45
C PHE A 15 -31.16 33.90 -22.71
N GLY A 16 -32.45 34.21 -22.54
CA GLY A 16 -33.53 33.27 -22.74
C GLY A 16 -33.66 32.88 -24.21
N ILE A 17 -33.59 31.59 -24.48
CA ILE A 17 -34.33 30.96 -25.58
C ILE A 17 -35.36 30.07 -24.90
N ALA A 18 -36.62 30.51 -24.97
CA ALA A 18 -37.76 29.74 -24.53
C ALA A 18 -37.98 28.58 -25.50
N CYS A 19 -37.83 27.34 -24.99
CA CYS A 19 -38.47 26.12 -25.50
C CYS A 19 -38.50 25.11 -24.34
N GLY A 20 -39.65 24.46 -24.14
CA GLY A 20 -40.03 23.77 -22.91
C GLY A 20 -39.15 22.60 -22.48
N ASN A 21 -38.85 22.58 -21.19
CA ASN A 21 -39.18 21.50 -20.24
C ASN A 21 -38.64 21.92 -18.87
N SER A 22 -39.53 22.08 -17.90
CA SER A 22 -39.19 22.31 -16.50
C SER A 22 -38.58 21.04 -15.90
N PHE A 23 -37.27 20.87 -16.03
CA PHE A 23 -36.49 20.07 -15.09
C PHE A 23 -35.95 21.04 -14.02
N GLU A 24 -36.82 21.41 -13.09
CA GLU A 24 -36.40 21.94 -11.79
C GLU A 24 -35.80 20.79 -10.97
N ASN A 25 -34.55 20.44 -11.27
CA ASN A 25 -33.73 19.71 -10.31
C ASN A 25 -32.86 20.75 -9.60
N ASN A 26 -33.45 21.44 -8.63
CA ASN A 26 -32.71 22.18 -7.59
C ASN A 26 -32.10 21.18 -6.59
N GLU A 27 -31.37 20.18 -7.08
CA GLU A 27 -30.50 19.42 -6.19
C GLU A 27 -29.26 20.28 -5.96
N SER A 28 -29.14 20.81 -4.73
CA SER A 28 -27.87 21.33 -4.27
C SER A 28 -26.87 20.18 -4.31
N PHE A 29 -25.93 20.22 -5.25
CA PHE A 29 -24.76 19.36 -5.16
C PHE A 29 -23.96 19.81 -3.95
N ASP A 30 -24.18 19.14 -2.82
CA ASP A 30 -23.26 19.23 -1.71
C ASP A 30 -21.90 18.79 -2.25
N ILE A 31 -20.89 19.67 -2.14
CA ILE A 31 -19.53 19.26 -2.38
C ILE A 31 -19.18 18.29 -1.25
N ILE A 32 -19.33 16.99 -1.51
CA ILE A 32 -18.84 15.93 -0.63
C ILE A 32 -17.33 15.91 -0.78
N MET A 33 -16.66 16.65 0.09
CA MET A 33 -15.23 16.50 0.29
C MET A 33 -14.96 15.11 0.86
N SER A 34 -13.96 14.41 0.32
CA SER A 34 -13.50 13.14 0.85
C SER A 34 -13.14 13.29 2.34
N ASP A 35 -13.48 12.31 3.18
CA ASP A 35 -13.01 12.26 4.58
C ASP A 35 -11.48 12.24 4.71
N ASN A 36 -10.77 12.02 3.59
CA ASN A 36 -9.32 12.13 3.46
C ASN A 36 -8.85 13.46 2.85
N VAL A 37 -9.69 14.51 2.79
CA VAL A 37 -9.18 15.87 2.60
C VAL A 37 -8.22 16.11 3.74
N LEU A 38 -6.94 16.03 3.36
CA LEU A 38 -5.78 16.07 4.23
C LEU A 38 -6.05 17.16 5.26
N ASP A 39 -5.99 16.82 6.55
CA ASP A 39 -5.60 17.82 7.52
C ASP A 39 -4.32 18.41 6.93
N GLU A 40 -4.39 19.65 6.40
CA GLU A 40 -3.28 20.27 5.69
C GLU A 40 -2.03 20.37 6.60
N ASN A 41 -2.22 20.12 7.89
CA ASN A 41 -1.20 20.04 8.93
C ASN A 41 -0.73 18.61 9.30
N SER A 42 -1.24 17.56 8.66
CA SER A 42 -0.79 16.20 8.92
C SER A 42 0.64 16.02 8.42
N LYS A 43 1.60 16.07 9.34
CA LYS A 43 3.03 15.87 9.07
C LYS A 43 3.36 14.54 8.40
N TYR A 44 2.47 13.55 8.47
CA TYR A 44 2.70 12.22 7.90
C TYR A 44 1.49 11.67 7.15
N LEU A 45 1.78 10.70 6.30
CA LEU A 45 0.81 10.00 5.46
C LEU A 45 0.75 8.52 5.88
N ASP A 46 -0.45 7.96 6.02
CA ASP A 46 -0.59 6.54 6.34
C ASP A 46 -0.24 5.67 5.13
N ILE A 47 0.84 4.89 5.25
CA ILE A 47 1.37 4.05 4.17
C ILE A 47 0.36 2.99 3.70
N ASN A 48 -0.55 2.59 4.57
CA ASN A 48 -1.51 1.53 4.29
C ASN A 48 -2.69 1.97 3.44
N THR A 49 -3.03 3.26 3.44
CA THR A 49 -4.22 3.77 2.75
C THR A 49 -3.88 4.77 1.65
N ALA A 50 -2.76 5.47 1.76
CA ALA A 50 -2.45 6.58 0.86
C ALA A 50 -2.33 6.18 -0.61
N SER A 51 -2.82 7.03 -1.51
CA SER A 51 -2.70 6.83 -2.96
C SER A 51 -1.27 7.06 -3.46
N LYS A 52 -1.00 6.68 -4.72
CA LYS A 52 0.30 6.94 -5.35
C LYS A 52 0.53 8.45 -5.51
N GLU A 53 -0.54 9.16 -5.82
CA GLU A 53 -0.61 10.59 -6.04
C GLU A 53 -0.36 11.34 -4.72
N GLU A 54 -1.02 10.94 -3.64
CA GLU A 54 -0.80 11.50 -2.29
C GLU A 54 0.64 11.30 -1.83
N MET A 55 1.19 10.08 -2.01
CA MET A 55 2.60 9.81 -1.70
C MET A 55 3.54 10.68 -2.54
N SER A 56 3.22 10.88 -3.81
CA SER A 56 4.02 11.71 -4.73
C SER A 56 4.02 13.17 -4.30
N ASN A 57 2.86 13.72 -3.93
CA ASN A 57 2.72 15.07 -3.38
C ASN A 57 3.46 15.22 -2.05
N PHE A 58 3.57 14.15 -1.26
CA PHE A 58 4.41 14.10 -0.06
C PHE A 58 5.91 13.91 -0.34
N GLY A 59 6.35 13.93 -1.59
CA GLY A 59 7.75 13.84 -1.99
C GLY A 59 8.33 12.41 -1.96
N VAL A 60 7.47 11.39 -2.06
CA VAL A 60 7.89 10.03 -2.42
C VAL A 60 7.97 9.98 -3.95
N THR A 61 9.00 9.37 -4.53
CA THR A 61 9.06 9.29 -6.00
C THR A 61 7.95 8.39 -6.54
N THR A 62 7.39 8.70 -7.70
CA THR A 62 6.30 7.91 -8.33
C THR A 62 6.66 6.42 -8.43
N ARG A 63 7.92 6.11 -8.75
CA ARG A 63 8.44 4.74 -8.76
C ARG A 63 8.34 4.05 -7.39
N LEU A 64 8.77 4.73 -6.32
CA LEU A 64 8.70 4.16 -4.97
C LEU A 64 7.26 4.06 -4.48
N ALA A 65 6.43 5.05 -4.77
CA ALA A 65 4.99 5.01 -4.47
C ALA A 65 4.33 3.79 -5.13
N GLY A 66 4.65 3.51 -6.40
CA GLY A 66 4.21 2.29 -7.09
C GLY A 66 4.61 1.00 -6.38
N LEU A 67 5.88 0.88 -5.98
CA LEU A 67 6.37 -0.31 -5.26
C LEU A 67 5.77 -0.45 -3.86
N ILE A 68 5.48 0.65 -3.17
CA ILE A 68 4.80 0.65 -1.87
C ILE A 68 3.37 0.13 -2.02
N VAL A 69 2.64 0.58 -3.05
CA VAL A 69 1.30 0.09 -3.37
C VAL A 69 1.32 -1.39 -3.72
N GLU A 70 2.22 -1.82 -4.60
CA GLU A 70 2.38 -3.23 -4.96
C GLU A 70 2.66 -4.08 -3.71
N TYR A 71 3.58 -3.65 -2.84
CA TYR A 71 3.90 -4.37 -1.60
C TYR A 71 2.67 -4.58 -0.71
N ARG A 72 1.88 -3.52 -0.46
CA ARG A 72 0.70 -3.64 0.42
C ARG A 72 -0.40 -4.48 -0.21
N GLU A 73 -0.59 -4.41 -1.52
CA GLU A 73 -1.57 -5.24 -2.24
C GLU A 73 -1.21 -6.72 -2.16
N GLN A 74 0.07 -7.05 -2.33
CA GLN A 74 0.56 -8.43 -2.30
C GLN A 74 0.62 -9.02 -0.88
N THR A 75 0.91 -8.20 0.14
CA THR A 75 1.13 -8.68 1.52
C THR A 75 0.00 -8.39 2.49
N GLY A 76 -0.98 -7.55 2.12
CA GLY A 76 -2.04 -7.08 3.03
C GLY A 76 -1.60 -5.92 3.94
N GLY A 77 -0.80 -4.98 3.42
CA GLY A 77 -0.36 -3.79 4.17
C GLY A 77 0.99 -3.91 4.86
N PHE A 78 1.43 -2.85 5.51
CA PHE A 78 2.63 -2.74 6.32
C PHE A 78 2.26 -2.85 7.80
N LYS A 79 2.91 -3.78 8.52
CA LYS A 79 2.78 -3.90 9.98
C LYS A 79 3.67 -2.92 10.74
N ASN A 80 4.79 -2.55 10.14
CA ASN A 80 5.76 -1.60 10.66
C ASN A 80 6.54 -0.99 9.49
N LEU A 81 7.10 0.20 9.69
CA LEU A 81 7.83 0.89 8.61
C LEU A 81 9.10 0.14 8.17
N ASN A 82 9.72 -0.69 9.04
CA ASN A 82 10.92 -1.44 8.65
C ASN A 82 10.67 -2.41 7.50
N GLU A 83 9.42 -2.82 7.25
CA GLU A 83 9.06 -3.65 6.10
C GLU A 83 9.31 -2.95 4.76
N LEU A 84 9.40 -1.60 4.72
CA LEU A 84 9.84 -0.85 3.52
C LEU A 84 11.19 -1.33 3.00
N LYS A 85 12.11 -1.76 3.88
CA LYS A 85 13.43 -2.26 3.48
C LYS A 85 13.37 -3.59 2.71
N ARG A 86 12.21 -4.26 2.68
CA ARG A 86 11.99 -5.46 1.86
C ARG A 86 11.74 -5.12 0.39
N ILE A 87 11.44 -3.87 0.07
CA ILE A 87 11.25 -3.40 -1.30
C ILE A 87 12.63 -3.11 -1.91
N LYS A 88 12.93 -3.78 -3.02
CA LYS A 88 14.18 -3.56 -3.77
C LYS A 88 14.27 -2.09 -4.20
N GLY A 89 15.39 -1.44 -3.86
CA GLY A 89 15.61 -0.02 -4.11
C GLY A 89 15.38 0.88 -2.89
N ILE A 90 14.83 0.34 -1.79
CA ILE A 90 14.75 1.06 -0.51
C ILE A 90 15.90 0.61 0.40
N GLY A 91 17.06 1.22 0.18
CA GLY A 91 18.20 1.12 1.10
C GLY A 91 18.01 1.97 2.35
N GLN A 92 18.99 1.93 3.27
CA GLN A 92 18.93 2.64 4.55
C GLN A 92 18.67 4.15 4.38
N ALA A 93 19.39 4.82 3.48
CA ALA A 93 19.20 6.25 3.23
C ALA A 93 17.79 6.60 2.70
N THR A 94 17.24 5.78 1.79
CA THR A 94 15.88 5.97 1.28
C THR A 94 14.86 5.73 2.38
N PHE A 95 15.03 4.66 3.16
CA PHE A 95 14.19 4.36 4.32
C PHE A 95 14.18 5.52 5.32
N ASP A 96 15.33 6.12 5.64
CA ASP A 96 15.43 7.23 6.58
C ASP A 96 14.73 8.50 6.10
N LYS A 97 14.61 8.70 4.79
CA LYS A 97 13.78 9.77 4.21
C LYS A 97 12.30 9.43 4.30
N LEU A 98 11.91 8.21 3.95
CA LEU A 98 10.50 7.78 3.94
C LEU A 98 9.88 7.75 5.34
N ARG A 99 10.61 7.24 6.35
CA ARG A 99 10.10 7.17 7.73
C ARG A 99 9.83 8.53 8.39
N LYS A 100 10.30 9.63 7.79
CA LYS A 100 10.01 10.99 8.23
C LYS A 100 8.69 11.54 7.68
N LYS A 101 8.13 10.87 6.68
CA LYS A 101 6.94 11.27 5.91
C LYS A 101 5.78 10.30 6.05
N LEU A 102 6.07 9.03 6.37
CA LEU A 102 5.09 7.96 6.42
C LEU A 102 4.86 7.50 7.87
N MET A 103 3.63 7.09 8.16
CA MET A 103 3.22 6.50 9.43
C MET A 103 2.35 5.26 9.20
N ILE A 104 1.97 4.59 10.29
CA ILE A 104 0.96 3.53 10.30
C ILE A 104 -0.16 3.97 11.22
N LYS A 105 -1.37 4.09 10.67
CA LYS A 105 -2.59 4.40 11.44
C LYS A 105 -3.63 3.29 11.30
N SER A 106 -3.77 2.76 10.09
CA SER A 106 -4.78 1.75 9.77
C SER A 106 -4.42 0.37 10.32
N LYS A 107 -5.43 -0.31 10.87
CA LYS A 107 -5.36 -1.73 11.20
C LYS A 107 -5.34 -2.54 9.90
N ILE A 108 -4.43 -3.51 9.83
CA ILE A 108 -4.26 -4.35 8.64
C ILE A 108 -4.32 -5.83 9.02
N GLU A 109 -4.70 -6.65 8.04
CA GLU A 109 -4.61 -8.10 8.10
C GLU A 109 -3.63 -8.59 7.03
N LYS A 110 -2.53 -9.23 7.47
CA LYS A 110 -1.53 -9.74 6.54
C LYS A 110 -2.09 -10.94 5.78
N LYS A 111 -1.86 -10.96 4.48
CA LYS A 111 -2.15 -12.12 3.65
C LYS A 111 -1.22 -13.28 4.03
N PRO A 112 -1.69 -14.54 3.95
CA PRO A 112 -0.80 -15.69 4.03
C PRO A 112 0.11 -15.75 2.80
N LEU A 113 1.30 -16.32 2.98
CA LEU A 113 2.23 -16.61 1.89
C LEU A 113 2.07 -18.06 1.46
N TYR A 114 1.56 -18.29 0.25
CA TYR A 114 1.52 -19.61 -0.38
C TYR A 114 2.88 -19.93 -1.02
N ILE A 115 3.71 -20.73 -0.34
CA ILE A 115 5.13 -20.88 -0.68
C ILE A 115 5.36 -21.50 -2.07
N ASN A 116 4.49 -22.42 -2.48
CA ASN A 116 4.60 -23.12 -3.75
C ASN A 116 4.21 -22.24 -4.95
N GLU A 117 3.46 -21.16 -4.73
CA GLU A 117 2.98 -20.23 -5.77
C GLU A 117 3.79 -18.92 -5.79
N ALA A 118 4.53 -18.63 -4.73
CA ALA A 118 5.23 -17.36 -4.59
C ALA A 118 6.42 -17.24 -5.56
N ASN A 119 6.49 -16.11 -6.26
CA ASN A 119 7.69 -15.71 -7.00
C ASN A 119 8.76 -15.10 -6.07
N ASP A 120 9.97 -14.88 -6.59
CA ASP A 120 11.10 -14.38 -5.78
C ASP A 120 10.85 -12.99 -5.17
N VAL A 121 10.09 -12.15 -5.87
CA VAL A 121 9.71 -10.82 -5.38
C VAL A 121 8.80 -10.93 -4.16
N LEU A 122 7.77 -11.76 -4.26
CA LEU A 122 6.82 -11.99 -3.17
C LEU A 122 7.52 -12.61 -1.95
N LEU A 123 8.40 -13.61 -2.15
CA LEU A 123 9.25 -14.14 -1.08
C LEU A 123 10.07 -13.02 -0.41
N GLY A 124 10.67 -12.14 -1.21
CA GLY A 124 11.37 -10.95 -0.71
C GLY A 124 10.47 -10.04 0.14
N TYR A 125 9.22 -9.81 -0.26
CA TYR A 125 8.25 -8.99 0.49
C TYR A 125 7.87 -9.57 1.85
N TYR A 126 7.92 -10.90 2.00
CA TYR A 126 7.77 -11.58 3.31
C TYR A 126 9.09 -11.67 4.09
N GLY A 127 10.18 -11.16 3.52
CA GLY A 127 11.46 -10.97 4.20
C GLY A 127 12.44 -12.12 4.04
N PHE A 128 12.20 -13.02 3.07
CA PHE A 128 13.15 -14.06 2.69
C PHE A 128 14.36 -13.43 2.01
N ASP A 129 15.57 -13.82 2.43
CA ASP A 129 16.80 -13.36 1.80
C ASP A 129 17.13 -14.14 0.51
N LYS A 130 18.10 -13.65 -0.25
CA LYS A 130 18.50 -14.26 -1.54
C LYS A 130 18.96 -15.72 -1.40
N LYS A 131 19.60 -16.09 -0.29
CA LYS A 131 20.08 -17.45 -0.05
C LYS A 131 18.92 -18.37 0.29
N GLU A 132 17.98 -17.92 1.11
CA GLU A 132 16.74 -18.63 1.43
C GLU A 132 15.90 -18.88 0.18
N ILE A 133 15.69 -17.85 -0.64
CA ILE A 133 14.97 -17.96 -1.93
C ILE A 133 15.67 -18.99 -2.82
N LYS A 134 17.01 -18.93 -2.95
CA LYS A 134 17.78 -19.91 -3.73
C LYS A 134 17.58 -21.35 -3.22
N ASN A 135 17.57 -21.55 -1.91
CA ASN A 135 17.34 -22.87 -1.30
C ASN A 135 15.94 -23.40 -1.60
N ILE A 136 14.92 -22.54 -1.47
CA ILE A 136 13.53 -22.85 -1.81
C ILE A 136 13.43 -23.29 -3.27
N ARG A 137 14.01 -22.52 -4.21
CA ARG A 137 14.01 -22.87 -5.64
C ARG A 137 14.73 -24.18 -5.93
N LYS A 138 15.89 -24.41 -5.31
CA LYS A 138 16.62 -25.68 -5.45
C LYS A 138 15.78 -26.87 -4.99
N TYR A 139 15.04 -26.72 -3.89
CA TYR A 139 14.18 -27.78 -3.37
C TYR A 139 12.97 -28.03 -4.26
N LEU A 140 12.28 -26.98 -4.72
CA LEU A 140 11.15 -27.10 -5.63
C LEU A 140 11.55 -27.73 -6.97
N ASN A 141 12.71 -27.38 -7.52
CA ASN A 141 13.20 -28.00 -8.76
C ASN A 141 13.49 -29.50 -8.60
N LYS A 142 13.88 -29.94 -7.39
CA LYS A 142 14.19 -31.35 -7.11
C LYS A 142 12.96 -32.18 -6.73
N ASN A 143 12.00 -31.58 -6.00
CA ASN A 143 10.90 -32.30 -5.36
C ASN A 143 9.51 -31.84 -5.85
N SER A 144 9.46 -30.92 -6.80
CA SER A 144 8.27 -30.24 -7.35
C SER A 144 7.51 -29.36 -6.38
N ARG A 145 7.43 -29.69 -5.08
CA ARG A 145 6.62 -28.99 -4.07
C ARG A 145 7.24 -29.04 -2.68
N ILE A 146 6.84 -28.11 -1.82
CA ILE A 146 7.01 -28.13 -0.36
C ILE A 146 5.64 -28.46 0.23
N ASN A 147 5.47 -29.64 0.82
CA ASN A 147 4.15 -30.13 1.25
C ASN A 147 3.93 -30.04 2.77
N SER A 148 4.98 -29.76 3.54
CA SER A 148 4.91 -29.84 4.99
C SER A 148 5.89 -28.90 5.69
N ASN A 149 5.68 -28.74 7.00
CA ASN A 149 6.64 -28.08 7.88
C ASN A 149 7.99 -28.79 7.90
N LEU A 150 8.01 -30.13 7.78
CA LEU A 150 9.25 -30.90 7.70
C LEU A 150 10.03 -30.55 6.43
N ASP A 151 9.35 -30.39 5.30
CA ASP A 151 10.00 -29.95 4.05
C ASP A 151 10.53 -28.52 4.15
N LEU A 152 9.75 -27.62 4.77
CA LEU A 152 10.18 -26.25 5.00
C LEU A 152 11.42 -26.18 5.90
N MET A 153 11.55 -27.06 6.90
CA MET A 153 12.73 -27.19 7.75
C MET A 153 13.96 -27.73 7.01
N LYS A 154 13.80 -28.46 5.90
CA LYS A 154 14.93 -28.89 5.06
C LYS A 154 15.53 -27.75 4.24
N VAL A 155 14.77 -26.68 3.98
CA VAL A 155 15.20 -25.55 3.13
C VAL A 155 15.59 -24.31 3.91
N LEU A 156 15.13 -24.18 5.15
CA LEU A 156 15.43 -23.06 6.05
C LEU A 156 16.23 -23.52 7.27
N SER A 157 17.03 -22.61 7.82
CA SER A 157 17.56 -22.80 9.18
C SER A 157 16.42 -22.86 10.20
N GLU A 158 16.63 -23.52 11.33
CA GLU A 158 15.61 -23.59 12.39
C GLU A 158 15.15 -22.20 12.85
N LYS A 159 16.09 -21.26 13.01
CA LYS A 159 15.81 -19.85 13.33
C LYS A 159 14.84 -19.23 12.33
N ASN A 160 15.07 -19.45 11.03
CA ASN A 160 14.27 -18.84 9.97
C ASN A 160 12.93 -19.57 9.79
N TYR A 161 12.89 -20.89 9.97
CA TYR A 161 11.63 -21.64 10.06
C TYR A 161 10.74 -21.07 11.17
N ARG A 162 11.28 -20.84 12.37
CA ARG A 162 10.52 -20.23 13.48
C ARG A 162 9.99 -18.84 13.15
N LYS A 163 10.74 -18.05 12.38
CA LYS A 163 10.32 -16.73 11.88
C LYS A 163 9.14 -16.80 10.89
N TYR A 164 9.12 -17.80 10.01
CA TYR A 164 8.14 -17.86 8.91
C TYR A 164 6.98 -18.84 9.12
N LYS A 165 7.05 -19.76 10.10
CA LYS A 165 6.05 -20.83 10.27
C LYS A 165 4.60 -20.33 10.44
N SER A 166 4.40 -19.13 10.96
CA SER A 166 3.05 -18.58 11.17
C SER A 166 2.44 -17.96 9.91
N ILE A 167 3.28 -17.51 8.96
CA ILE A 167 2.85 -16.79 7.76
C ILE A 167 2.81 -17.67 6.51
N VAL A 168 3.61 -18.74 6.47
CA VAL A 168 3.66 -19.66 5.33
C VAL A 168 2.45 -20.60 5.33
N ARG A 169 1.88 -20.82 4.15
CA ARG A 169 0.90 -21.85 3.82
C ARG A 169 1.41 -22.64 2.61
N TYR A 170 1.03 -23.91 2.51
CA TYR A 170 1.53 -24.82 1.48
C TYR A 170 0.62 -24.82 0.25
N ASP A 171 -0.69 -24.77 0.45
CA ASP A 171 -1.70 -24.84 -0.61
C ASP A 171 -2.77 -23.78 -0.37
N LYS A 172 -3.30 -23.24 -1.48
CA LYS A 172 -4.52 -22.45 -1.51
C LYS A 172 -5.68 -23.45 -1.66
N PHE A 173 -6.57 -23.49 -0.68
CA PHE A 173 -7.78 -24.32 -0.72
C PHE A 173 -8.69 -23.92 -1.88
#